data_AF-A0A4Q3VYV7-F1
#
_entry.id   AF-A0A4Q3VYV7-F1
#
_cell.length_a   1.000
_cell.length_b   1.000
_cell.length_c   1.000
_cell.angle_alpha   90.00
_cell.angle_beta   90.00
_cell.angle_gamma   90.00
#
_symmetry.space_group_name_H-M   'P 1'
#
loop_
_entity.id
_entity.type
_entity.pdbx_description
1 polymer ?
#
loop_
_entity_poly.entity_id
_entity_poly.type
_entity_poly.pdbx_seq_one_letter_code
_entity_poly.pdbx_strand_id
1 'polypeptide(L)'
;NFDGGYCGVSTIEENKLNVCYLASYDSFKRFKDIENYRKQVLYKNKFLRDIFEHSRMIFETPLTISQICFDSKEPVFKHIIMIGDTAGLIHPLCGNGMAMAIHSSKIAAELITEFSRNKSISRVHLEREYTRQWKKIFSGRLFAGRLLSAGFNHTGIRKLALGTLTKFPALLTKTIQMTHGKPLPIPQ
;
A
#
# COMPACT_ATOMS: atom_id res chain seq x y z
N ASN A 1 -7.10 -14.21 -3.80
CA ASN A 1 -8.13 -13.47 -3.03
C ASN A 1 -9.07 -14.43 -2.32
N PHE A 2 -9.75 -13.96 -1.27
CA PHE A 2 -10.70 -14.73 -0.47
C PHE A 2 -11.82 -13.82 0.06
N ASP A 3 -12.81 -14.38 0.74
CA ASP A 3 -13.89 -13.57 1.31
C ASP A 3 -13.41 -12.74 2.50
N GLY A 4 -13.63 -11.43 2.42
CA GLY A 4 -13.11 -10.47 3.40
C GLY A 4 -11.62 -10.11 3.26
N GLY A 5 -10.94 -10.42 2.13
CA GLY A 5 -9.55 -10.00 1.94
C GLY A 5 -8.84 -10.48 0.67
N TYR A 6 -7.52 -10.27 0.62
CA TYR A 6 -6.66 -10.77 -0.46
C TYR A 6 -5.31 -11.25 0.06
N CYS A 7 -4.66 -12.12 -0.72
CA CYS A 7 -3.34 -12.66 -0.44
C CYS A 7 -2.45 -12.42 -1.66
N GLY A 8 -1.30 -11.80 -1.45
CA GLY A 8 -0.21 -11.67 -2.40
C GLY A 8 0.86 -12.71 -2.12
N VAL A 9 1.38 -13.30 -3.18
CA VAL A 9 2.50 -14.25 -3.15
C VAL A 9 3.53 -13.74 -4.14
N SER A 10 4.79 -13.66 -3.72
CA SER A 10 5.88 -13.22 -4.58
C SER A 10 7.14 -14.01 -4.26
N THR A 11 7.82 -14.49 -5.29
CA THR A 11 9.16 -15.06 -5.14
C THR A 11 10.13 -13.95 -4.77
N ILE A 12 10.97 -14.21 -3.78
CA ILE A 12 12.10 -13.36 -3.40
C ILE A 12 13.39 -14.17 -3.57
N GLU A 13 14.51 -13.55 -3.26
CA GLU A 13 15.84 -14.15 -3.39
C GLU A 13 15.96 -15.46 -2.59
N GLU A 14 16.98 -16.26 -2.92
CA GLU A 14 17.32 -17.50 -2.20
C GLU A 14 16.20 -18.55 -2.19
N ASN A 15 15.41 -18.60 -3.27
CA ASN A 15 14.29 -19.55 -3.43
C ASN A 15 13.25 -19.44 -2.29
N LYS A 16 13.02 -18.22 -1.79
CA LYS A 16 12.05 -17.93 -0.74
C LYS A 16 10.79 -17.33 -1.33
N LEU A 17 9.69 -17.41 -0.58
CA LEU A 17 8.42 -16.80 -0.93
C LEU A 17 8.05 -15.75 0.13
N ASN A 18 7.67 -14.56 -0.32
CA ASN A 18 6.94 -13.61 0.49
C ASN A 18 5.45 -13.85 0.31
N VAL A 19 4.77 -14.25 1.38
CA VAL A 19 3.32 -14.47 1.41
C VAL A 19 2.70 -13.51 2.41
N CYS A 20 1.93 -12.54 1.90
CA CYS A 20 1.29 -11.51 2.72
C CYS A 20 -0.18 -11.40 2.36
N TYR A 21 -1.05 -11.29 3.36
CA TYR A 21 -2.47 -11.10 3.14
C TYR A 21 -3.06 -10.03 4.04
N LEU A 22 -4.04 -9.31 3.48
CA LEU A 22 -4.85 -8.34 4.20
C LEU A 22 -6.23 -8.95 4.41
N ALA A 23 -6.65 -9.03 5.67
CA ALA A 23 -7.96 -9.52 6.07
C ALA A 23 -8.74 -8.40 6.78
N SER A 24 -10.02 -8.28 6.45
CA SER A 24 -10.96 -7.44 7.19
C SER A 24 -11.15 -7.97 8.61
N TYR A 25 -11.30 -7.04 9.55
CA TYR A 25 -11.51 -7.37 10.96
C TYR A 25 -12.74 -8.27 11.16
N ASP A 26 -13.85 -7.99 10.46
CA ASP A 26 -15.08 -8.77 10.56
C ASP A 26 -14.93 -10.22 10.09
N SER A 27 -14.08 -10.46 9.08
CA SER A 27 -13.76 -11.81 8.63
C SER A 27 -12.86 -12.52 9.65
N PHE A 28 -11.80 -11.85 10.12
CA PHE A 28 -10.80 -12.44 11.01
C PHE A 28 -11.35 -12.75 12.42
N LYS A 29 -12.14 -11.85 13.01
CA LYS A 29 -12.65 -11.98 14.39
C LYS A 29 -13.48 -13.23 14.65
N ARG A 30 -14.02 -13.84 13.58
CA ARG A 30 -14.79 -15.10 13.64
C ARG A 30 -13.94 -16.32 14.01
N PHE A 31 -12.63 -16.26 13.74
CA PHE A 31 -11.72 -17.40 13.92
C PHE A 31 -10.74 -17.17 15.08
N LYS A 32 -10.45 -15.91 15.43
CA LYS A 32 -9.64 -15.47 16.59
C LYS A 32 -8.19 -15.95 16.63
N ASP A 33 -7.75 -16.71 15.63
CA ASP A 33 -6.40 -17.24 15.49
C ASP A 33 -6.00 -17.30 14.01
N ILE A 34 -4.71 -17.03 13.76
CA ILE A 34 -4.12 -16.92 12.41
C ILE A 34 -4.13 -18.27 11.70
N GLU A 35 -3.79 -19.35 12.40
CA GLU A 35 -3.72 -20.69 11.83
C GLU A 35 -5.10 -21.19 11.42
N ASN A 36 -6.09 -21.00 12.29
CA ASN A 36 -7.48 -21.30 11.98
C ASN A 36 -8.00 -20.45 10.83
N TYR A 37 -7.69 -19.16 10.80
CA TYR A 37 -8.08 -18.28 9.69
C TYR A 37 -7.49 -18.78 8.36
N ARG A 38 -6.21 -19.14 8.35
CA ARG A 38 -5.51 -19.65 7.17
C ARG A 38 -6.16 -20.94 6.64
N LYS A 39 -6.39 -21.93 7.52
CA LYS A 39 -6.99 -23.22 7.15
C LYS A 39 -8.45 -23.09 6.71
N GLN A 40 -9.23 -22.22 7.32
CA GLN A 40 -10.67 -22.13 7.03
C GLN A 40 -11.01 -21.12 5.92
N VAL A 41 -10.13 -20.15 5.65
CA VAL A 41 -10.38 -19.08 4.67
C VAL A 41 -9.43 -19.17 3.49
N LEU A 42 -8.12 -19.15 3.72
CA LEU A 42 -7.13 -19.09 2.62
C LEU A 42 -7.05 -20.43 1.87
N TYR A 43 -7.12 -21.57 2.57
CA TYR A 43 -6.99 -22.91 1.98
C TYR A 43 -8.17 -23.29 1.07
N LYS A 44 -9.27 -22.54 1.11
CA LYS A 44 -10.36 -22.67 0.11
C LYS A 44 -9.86 -22.38 -1.31
N ASN A 45 -8.80 -21.59 -1.44
CA ASN A 45 -8.09 -21.44 -2.69
C ASN A 45 -7.03 -22.55 -2.81
N LYS A 46 -7.24 -23.48 -3.73
CA LYS A 46 -6.36 -24.64 -3.94
C LYS A 46 -4.89 -24.27 -4.18
N PHE A 47 -4.62 -23.15 -4.84
CA PHE A 47 -3.25 -22.70 -5.11
C PHE A 47 -2.58 -22.15 -3.85
N LEU A 48 -3.30 -21.40 -3.02
CA LEU A 48 -2.77 -20.94 -1.74
C LEU A 48 -2.54 -22.12 -0.80
N ARG A 49 -3.47 -23.09 -0.75
CA ARG A 49 -3.30 -24.33 0.02
C ARG A 49 -2.02 -25.04 -0.37
N ASP A 50 -1.83 -25.26 -1.67
CA ASP A 50 -0.64 -25.93 -2.21
C ASP A 50 0.66 -25.23 -1.81
N ILE A 51 0.70 -23.89 -1.91
CA ILE A 51 1.85 -23.10 -1.45
C ILE A 51 2.11 -23.30 0.04
N PHE A 52 1.09 -23.23 0.89
CA PHE A 52 1.27 -23.36 2.34
C PHE A 52 1.62 -24.79 2.78
N GLU A 53 1.13 -25.82 2.10
CA GLU A 53 1.40 -27.23 2.43
C GLU A 53 2.80 -27.67 1.96
N HIS A 54 3.31 -27.10 0.87
CA HIS A 54 4.60 -27.48 0.28
C HIS A 54 5.72 -26.46 0.54
N SER A 55 5.48 -25.41 1.34
CA SER A 55 6.51 -24.45 1.75
C SER A 55 6.81 -24.56 3.24
N ARG A 56 8.06 -24.24 3.61
CA ARG A 56 8.47 -24.14 5.02
C ARG A 56 8.41 -22.68 5.49
N MET A 57 7.79 -22.45 6.64
CA MET A 57 7.84 -21.15 7.30
C MET A 57 9.27 -20.84 7.76
N ILE A 58 9.76 -19.64 7.41
CA ILE A 58 11.09 -19.17 7.80
C ILE A 58 11.07 -18.59 9.22
N PHE A 59 9.99 -17.89 9.57
CA PHE A 59 9.79 -17.35 10.92
C PHE A 59 9.04 -18.36 11.79
N GLU A 60 9.35 -18.38 13.09
CA GLU A 60 8.64 -19.21 14.07
C GLU A 60 7.15 -18.87 14.14
N THR A 61 6.82 -17.57 14.07
CA THR A 61 5.45 -17.06 14.08
C THR A 61 5.22 -16.11 12.91
N PRO A 62 4.01 -16.10 12.31
CA PRO A 62 3.65 -15.10 11.32
C PRO A 62 3.77 -13.67 11.86
N LEU A 63 4.38 -12.78 11.08
CA LEU A 63 4.44 -11.36 11.40
C LEU A 63 3.10 -10.70 11.08
N THR A 64 2.53 -9.98 12.04
CA THR A 64 1.24 -9.31 11.84
C THR A 64 1.25 -7.90 12.38
N ILE A 65 0.48 -7.04 11.70
CA ILE A 65 0.08 -5.72 12.19
C ILE A 65 -1.44 -5.65 12.11
N SER A 66 -2.04 -4.81 12.93
CA SER A 66 -3.49 -4.59 12.93
C SER A 66 -3.80 -3.09 12.89
N GLN A 67 -5.09 -2.76 12.79
CA GLN A 67 -5.58 -1.37 12.83
C GLN A 67 -5.01 -0.47 11.72
N ILE A 68 -4.90 -1.03 10.53
CA ILE A 68 -4.46 -0.29 9.35
C ILE A 68 -5.56 0.70 8.93
N CYS A 69 -5.26 2.00 9.00
CA CYS A 69 -6.20 3.07 8.69
C CYS A 69 -5.92 3.66 7.29
N PHE A 70 -6.85 3.44 6.36
CA PHE A 70 -6.79 3.97 4.99
C PHE A 70 -7.49 5.34 4.83
N ASP A 71 -7.91 5.96 5.93
CA ASP A 71 -8.57 7.26 5.90
C ASP A 71 -7.61 8.34 5.40
N SER A 72 -8.21 9.41 4.86
CA SER A 72 -7.49 10.60 4.43
C SER A 72 -6.69 11.18 5.60
N LYS A 73 -5.44 11.55 5.32
CA LYS A 73 -4.51 12.13 6.27
C LYS A 73 -4.03 13.48 5.74
N GLU A 74 -3.63 14.34 6.66
CA GLU A 74 -3.07 15.64 6.33
C GLU A 74 -1.55 15.54 6.24
N PRO A 75 -0.92 16.05 5.16
CA PRO A 75 0.54 16.02 5.03
C PRO A 75 1.24 16.92 6.05
N VAL A 76 0.53 17.88 6.66
CA VAL A 76 0.98 18.66 7.80
C VAL A 76 -0.15 18.69 8.82
N PHE A 77 0.14 18.31 10.07
CA PHE A 77 -0.83 18.32 11.16
C PHE A 77 -0.24 19.00 12.39
N LYS A 78 -0.88 20.06 12.89
CA LYS A 78 -0.39 20.84 14.06
C LYS A 78 1.11 21.18 13.97
N HIS A 79 1.54 21.70 12.81
CA HIS A 79 2.94 22.05 12.50
C HIS A 79 3.91 20.86 12.39
N ILE A 80 3.43 19.63 12.40
CA ILE A 80 4.22 18.43 12.18
C ILE A 80 4.12 18.04 10.72
N ILE A 81 5.26 17.97 10.04
CA ILE A 81 5.35 17.46 8.67
C ILE A 81 5.27 15.93 8.73
N MET A 82 4.23 15.37 8.12
CA MET A 82 4.00 13.94 8.05
C MET A 82 4.69 13.36 6.81
N ILE A 83 5.23 12.14 6.91
CA ILE A 83 5.89 11.43 5.80
C ILE A 83 5.42 9.97 5.72
N GLY A 84 5.48 9.38 4.54
CA GLY A 84 5.03 8.00 4.30
C GLY A 84 3.60 7.76 4.76
N ASP A 85 3.39 6.64 5.45
CA ASP A 85 2.06 6.21 5.90
C ASP A 85 1.39 7.21 6.86
N THR A 86 2.17 8.03 7.58
CA THR A 86 1.63 9.10 8.44
C THR A 86 1.01 10.24 7.63
N ALA A 87 1.48 10.49 6.42
CA ALA A 87 0.93 11.51 5.51
C ALA A 87 -0.21 10.97 4.65
N GLY A 88 -0.27 9.65 4.47
CA GLY A 88 -1.29 8.99 3.68
C GLY A 88 -0.90 7.56 3.37
N LEU A 89 -1.74 6.61 3.79
CA LEU A 89 -1.54 5.21 3.52
C LEU A 89 -2.15 4.83 2.16
N ILE A 90 -1.34 4.26 1.27
CA ILE A 90 -1.83 3.70 0.01
C ILE A 90 -2.27 2.25 0.22
N HIS A 91 -3.36 1.85 -0.44
CA HIS A 91 -3.81 0.46 -0.37
C HIS A 91 -2.70 -0.49 -0.91
N PRO A 92 -2.37 -1.61 -0.24
CA PRO A 92 -1.17 -2.36 -0.61
C PRO A 92 -1.28 -3.05 -1.97
N LEU A 93 -2.51 -3.21 -2.50
CA LEU A 93 -2.76 -3.62 -3.90
C LEU A 93 -2.06 -2.72 -4.93
N CYS A 94 -1.79 -1.46 -4.58
CA CYS A 94 -1.20 -0.46 -5.46
C CYS A 94 0.34 -0.42 -5.38
N GLY A 95 0.97 -1.13 -4.44
CA GLY A 95 2.40 -1.43 -4.45
C GLY A 95 3.37 -0.24 -4.40
N ASN A 96 3.10 0.82 -3.64
CA ASN A 96 3.95 2.04 -3.67
C ASN A 96 4.20 2.74 -2.33
N GLY A 97 3.84 2.13 -1.20
CA GLY A 97 3.96 2.77 0.13
C GLY A 97 5.39 3.18 0.48
N MET A 98 6.35 2.27 0.27
CA MET A 98 7.77 2.55 0.55
C MET A 98 8.34 3.67 -0.32
N ALA A 99 8.05 3.68 -1.61
CA ALA A 99 8.51 4.74 -2.51
C ALA A 99 7.84 6.09 -2.19
N MET A 100 6.57 6.09 -1.78
CA MET A 100 5.91 7.29 -1.27
C MET A 100 6.58 7.80 0.01
N ALA A 101 6.95 6.91 0.93
CA ALA A 101 7.68 7.28 2.14
C ALA A 101 9.01 7.96 1.79
N ILE A 102 9.85 7.32 0.99
CA ILE A 102 11.16 7.87 0.57
C ILE A 102 10.99 9.23 -0.12
N HIS A 103 10.06 9.35 -1.07
CA HIS A 103 9.85 10.59 -1.81
C HIS A 103 9.30 11.71 -0.91
N SER A 104 8.36 11.40 -0.03
CA SER A 104 7.85 12.39 0.94
C SER A 104 8.93 12.86 1.92
N SER A 105 9.84 11.96 2.34
CA SER A 105 11.00 12.29 3.16
C SER A 105 11.99 13.20 2.43
N LYS A 106 12.23 12.94 1.14
CA LYS A 106 13.08 13.81 0.30
C LYS A 106 12.53 15.23 0.24
N ILE A 107 11.24 15.38 -0.08
CA ILE A 107 10.57 16.71 -0.15
C ILE A 107 10.70 17.43 1.20
N ALA A 108 10.44 16.73 2.31
CA ALA A 108 10.56 17.30 3.64
C ALA A 108 12.00 17.76 3.93
N ALA A 109 12.99 16.90 3.67
CA ALA A 109 14.39 17.20 3.93
C ALA A 109 14.90 18.40 3.13
N GLU A 110 14.55 18.51 1.85
CA GLU A 110 14.93 19.63 0.99
C GLU A 110 14.35 20.95 1.50
N LEU A 111 13.05 20.98 1.78
CA LEU A 111 12.38 22.20 2.25
C LEU A 111 12.82 22.61 3.67
N ILE A 112 13.03 21.65 4.57
CA ILE A 112 13.56 21.92 5.92
C ILE A 112 14.99 22.46 5.83
N THR A 113 15.81 21.94 4.93
CA THR A 113 17.18 22.43 4.71
C THR A 113 17.17 23.88 4.21
N GLU A 114 16.29 24.19 3.25
CA GLU A 114 16.12 25.55 2.72
C GLU A 114 15.65 26.52 3.81
N PHE A 115 14.62 26.14 4.57
CA PHE A 115 14.10 26.89 5.71
C PHE A 115 15.18 27.17 6.76
N SER A 116 16.04 26.18 7.05
CA SER A 116 17.11 26.31 8.04
C SER A 116 18.23 27.26 7.59
N ARG A 117 18.49 27.35 6.28
CA ARG A 117 19.55 28.19 5.70
C ARG A 117 19.08 29.62 5.42
N ASN A 118 17.81 29.79 5.05
CA ASN A 118 17.27 31.07 4.65
C ASN A 118 16.29 31.63 5.69
N LYS A 119 16.78 32.57 6.52
CA LYS A 119 16.00 33.22 7.58
C LYS A 119 14.77 33.99 7.09
N SER A 120 14.64 34.25 5.79
CA SER A 120 13.46 34.90 5.21
C SER A 120 12.27 33.94 4.99
N ILE A 121 12.51 32.62 5.01
CA ILE A 121 11.46 31.62 4.85
C ILE A 121 10.77 31.42 6.19
N SER A 122 9.45 31.65 6.23
CA SER A 122 8.64 31.37 7.42
C SER A 122 8.24 29.89 7.49
N ARG A 123 7.96 29.40 8.70
CA ARG A 123 7.41 28.05 8.91
C ARG A 123 6.11 27.83 8.09
N VAL A 124 5.25 28.85 8.03
CA VAL A 124 4.01 28.80 7.25
C VAL A 124 4.29 28.58 5.77
N HIS A 125 5.34 29.21 5.24
CA HIS A 125 5.77 29.00 3.86
C HIS A 125 6.22 27.55 3.63
N LEU A 126 7.09 27.03 4.51
CA LEU A 126 7.56 25.63 4.50
C LEU A 126 6.38 24.64 4.49
N GLU A 127 5.43 24.78 5.42
CA GLU A 127 4.27 23.88 5.55
C GLU A 127 3.37 23.92 4.31
N ARG A 128 3.12 25.12 3.77
CA ARG A 128 2.32 25.32 2.55
C ARG A 128 2.99 24.68 1.35
N GLU A 129 4.29 24.88 1.22
CA GLU A 129 5.08 24.38 0.10
C GLU A 129 5.20 22.85 0.14
N TYR A 130 5.44 22.28 1.33
CA TYR A 130 5.41 20.83 1.54
C TYR A 130 4.07 20.23 1.13
N THR A 131 2.96 20.79 1.64
CA THR A 131 1.61 20.34 1.32
C THR A 131 1.32 20.41 -0.18
N ARG A 132 1.77 21.47 -0.85
CA ARG A 132 1.59 21.66 -2.28
C ARG A 132 2.33 20.58 -3.09
N GLN A 133 3.61 20.36 -2.80
CA GLN A 133 4.42 19.36 -3.49
C GLN A 133 3.90 17.94 -3.24
N TRP A 134 3.58 17.63 -1.98
CA TRP A 134 2.99 16.35 -1.60
C TRP A 134 1.69 16.07 -2.37
N LYS A 135 0.74 17.03 -2.37
CA LYS A 135 -0.54 16.86 -3.07
C LYS A 135 -0.34 16.66 -4.57
N LYS A 136 0.56 17.43 -5.19
CA LYS A 136 0.88 17.31 -6.62
C LYS A 136 1.36 15.90 -6.99
N ILE A 137 2.13 15.25 -6.11
CA ILE A 137 2.78 13.97 -6.42
C ILE A 137 1.91 12.77 -6.04
N PHE A 138 1.19 12.85 -4.90
CA PHE A 138 0.57 11.67 -4.27
C PHE A 138 -0.97 11.66 -4.31
N SER A 139 -1.66 12.80 -4.43
CA SER A 139 -3.12 12.84 -4.30
C SER A 139 -3.85 11.95 -5.31
N GLY A 140 -3.42 11.97 -6.58
CA GLY A 140 -3.98 11.13 -7.63
C GLY A 140 -3.74 9.63 -7.37
N ARG A 141 -2.55 9.26 -6.87
CA ARG A 141 -2.20 7.86 -6.56
C ARG A 141 -3.07 7.33 -5.40
N LEU A 142 -3.23 8.12 -4.35
CA LEU A 142 -4.07 7.78 -3.20
C LEU A 142 -5.55 7.69 -3.58
N PHE A 143 -6.04 8.60 -4.42
CA PHE A 143 -7.39 8.55 -4.93
C PHE A 143 -7.65 7.29 -5.77
N ALA A 144 -6.75 7.00 -6.72
CA ALA A 144 -6.83 5.78 -7.52
C ALA A 144 -6.79 4.51 -6.64
N GLY A 145 -5.91 4.47 -5.64
CA GLY A 145 -5.81 3.34 -4.72
C GLY A 145 -7.08 3.12 -3.89
N ARG A 146 -7.73 4.19 -3.42
CA ARG A 146 -9.03 4.09 -2.74
C ARG A 146 -10.12 3.55 -3.64
N LEU A 147 -10.19 4.02 -4.88
CA LEU A 147 -11.19 3.56 -5.86
C LEU A 147 -10.98 2.07 -6.18
N LEU A 148 -9.72 1.66 -6.39
CA LEU A 148 -9.37 0.26 -6.63
C LEU A 148 -9.72 -0.61 -5.42
N SER A 149 -9.42 -0.18 -4.21
CA SER A 149 -9.77 -0.90 -2.98
C SER A 149 -11.28 -1.08 -2.83
N ALA A 150 -12.06 -0.02 -3.04
CA ALA A 150 -13.52 -0.08 -2.98
C ALA A 150 -14.10 -1.06 -4.01
N GLY A 151 -13.62 -1.02 -5.25
CA GLY A 151 -14.01 -1.97 -6.30
C GLY A 151 -13.60 -3.41 -5.98
N PHE A 152 -12.41 -3.59 -5.40
CA PHE A 152 -11.93 -4.89 -4.94
C PHE A 152 -12.66 -5.41 -3.70
N ASN A 153 -13.55 -4.67 -3.05
CA ASN A 153 -14.38 -5.18 -1.95
C ASN A 153 -15.76 -5.68 -2.40
N HIS A 154 -16.20 -5.35 -3.62
CA HIS A 154 -17.44 -5.85 -4.19
C HIS A 154 -17.25 -7.14 -4.99
N THR A 155 -17.89 -8.23 -4.53
CA THR A 155 -17.81 -9.57 -5.14
C THR A 155 -18.18 -9.62 -6.63
N GLY A 156 -19.11 -8.79 -7.08
CA GLY A 156 -19.49 -8.67 -8.51
C GLY A 156 -18.41 -7.99 -9.36
N ILE A 157 -17.87 -6.87 -8.89
CA ILE A 157 -16.80 -6.12 -9.58
C ILE A 157 -15.51 -6.95 -9.64
N ARG A 158 -15.21 -7.74 -8.60
CA ARG A 158 -14.07 -8.67 -8.56
C ARG A 158 -14.07 -9.66 -9.73
N LYS A 159 -15.20 -10.36 -9.95
CA LYS A 159 -15.33 -11.38 -11.00
C LYS A 159 -15.21 -10.75 -12.39
N LEU A 160 -15.82 -9.58 -12.55
CA LEU A 160 -15.77 -8.82 -13.79
C LEU A 160 -14.32 -8.38 -14.07
N ALA A 161 -13.67 -7.72 -13.10
CA ALA A 161 -12.30 -7.25 -13.20
C ALA A 161 -11.28 -8.37 -13.50
N LEU A 162 -11.40 -9.55 -12.86
CA LEU A 162 -10.52 -10.68 -13.17
C LEU A 162 -10.72 -11.18 -14.61
N GLY A 163 -11.96 -11.18 -15.09
CA GLY A 163 -12.31 -11.56 -16.46
C GLY A 163 -11.86 -10.53 -17.50
N THR A 164 -11.90 -9.24 -17.20
CA THR A 164 -11.42 -8.19 -18.10
C THR A 164 -9.90 -8.08 -18.10
N LEU A 165 -9.24 -8.19 -16.94
CA LEU A 165 -7.79 -8.05 -16.82
C LEU A 165 -7.03 -9.21 -17.47
N THR A 166 -7.59 -10.42 -17.45
CA THR A 166 -7.03 -11.57 -18.18
C THR A 166 -7.18 -11.46 -19.70
N LYS A 167 -8.23 -10.78 -20.17
CA LYS A 167 -8.49 -10.54 -21.61
C LYS A 167 -7.77 -9.31 -22.17
N PHE A 168 -7.45 -8.33 -21.32
CA PHE A 168 -6.84 -7.06 -21.73
C PHE A 168 -5.61 -6.73 -20.86
N PRO A 169 -4.46 -7.38 -21.11
CA PRO A 169 -3.25 -7.18 -20.32
C PRO A 169 -2.72 -5.73 -20.36
N ALA A 170 -3.01 -4.97 -21.43
CA ALA A 170 -2.66 -3.55 -21.51
C ALA A 170 -3.39 -2.68 -20.47
N LEU A 171 -4.62 -3.04 -20.07
CA LEU A 171 -5.33 -2.37 -18.99
C LEU A 171 -4.65 -2.61 -17.65
N LEU A 172 -4.20 -3.84 -17.39
CA LEU A 172 -3.45 -4.18 -16.17
C LEU A 172 -2.18 -3.34 -16.05
N THR A 173 -1.39 -3.27 -17.12
CA THR A 173 -0.17 -2.47 -17.16
C THR A 173 -0.45 -0.98 -16.91
N LYS A 174 -1.52 -0.44 -17.50
CA LYS A 174 -1.90 0.96 -17.31
C LYS A 174 -2.39 1.25 -15.89
N THR A 175 -3.15 0.34 -15.27
CA THR A 175 -3.57 0.46 -13.87
C THR A 175 -2.38 0.40 -12.89
N ILE A 176 -1.40 -0.46 -13.17
CA ILE A 176 -0.15 -0.54 -12.40
C ILE A 176 0.64 0.77 -12.54
N GLN A 177 0.82 1.29 -13.76
CA GLN A 177 1.54 2.54 -14.00
C GLN A 177 0.89 3.75 -13.29
N MET A 178 -0.45 3.82 -13.30
CA MET A 178 -1.19 4.88 -12.61
C MET A 178 -0.96 4.90 -11.09
N THR A 179 -0.65 3.73 -10.49
CA THR A 179 -0.43 3.59 -9.05
C THR A 179 1.06 3.69 -8.65
N HIS A 180 1.98 3.38 -9.58
CA HIS A 180 3.44 3.43 -9.35
C HIS A 180 4.04 4.83 -9.54
N GLY A 181 3.41 5.67 -10.37
CA GLY A 181 3.83 7.06 -10.62
C GLY A 181 5.24 7.16 -11.23
N LYS A 182 5.82 8.38 -11.21
CA LYS A 182 7.11 8.64 -11.87
C LYS A 182 8.29 8.32 -10.95
N PRO A 183 9.40 7.79 -11.48
CA PRO A 183 10.66 7.63 -10.76
C PRO A 183 11.13 8.97 -10.18
N LEU A 184 11.85 8.88 -9.06
CA LEU A 184 12.58 10.01 -8.51
C LEU A 184 13.72 10.37 -9.47
N PRO A 185 13.79 11.61 -9.99
CA PRO A 185 14.97 12.04 -10.72
C PRO A 185 16.15 12.10 -9.74
N ILE A 186 17.26 11.48 -10.13
CA ILE A 186 18.53 11.61 -9.42
C ILE A 186 19.08 13.00 -9.78
N PRO A 187 19.38 13.88 -8.81
CA PRO A 187 20.04 15.14 -9.08
C PRO A 187 21.36 14.85 -9.84
N GLN A 188 21.56 15.52 -10.97
CA GLN A 188 22.86 15.52 -11.67
C GLN A 188 23.87 16.36 -10.90
#